data_AF-A0A833QYZ8-F1
#
_entry.id   AF-A0A833QYZ8-F1
#
_cell.length_a   1.000
_cell.length_b   1.000
_cell.length_c   1.000
_cell.angle_alpha   90.00
_cell.angle_beta   90.00
_cell.angle_gamma   90.00
#
_symmetry.space_group_name_H-M   'P 1'
#
loop_
_entity.id
_entity.type
_entity.pdbx_description
1 polymer ?
#
loop_
_entity_poly.entity_id
_entity_poly.type
_entity_poly.pdbx_seq_one_letter_code
_entity_poly.pdbx_strand_id
1 'polypeptide(L)'
;MNYSIHLSIPIQKDSSIVVAFDEIPEDGLNSPLRLEKVANEVTYKRMKDALNHLGMSVQKGPASDLIPVLFGEKEPTFLKQAPQFTPFNKNLDDSQSVGNFFRGLSRPHGISKYAVRKLLGLKNGADEMLLEAIKEQKKSLKNRVEVLTKTLTSCGWDVIDCHGGVSLVAKPTAYLGKTIKIDNSEATLDGTNFREALLKSTGLCINGGSWTRLPNYYRFSFSLEQTKFDQSLDQIVQFKKMFLGD
;
A
#
# COMPACT_ATOMS: atom_id res chain seq x y z
N MET A 1 28.14 8.42 -29.40
CA MET A 1 27.76 9.72 -28.78
C MET A 1 26.25 9.78 -28.81
N ASN A 2 25.60 9.79 -27.65
CA ASN A 2 24.13 9.85 -27.57
C ASN A 2 23.72 11.31 -27.43
N TYR A 3 22.96 11.82 -28.39
CA TYR A 3 22.42 13.18 -28.35
C TYR A 3 20.97 13.12 -27.85
N SER A 4 20.66 13.85 -26.78
CA SER A 4 19.28 14.13 -26.35
C SER A 4 19.00 15.61 -26.57
N ILE A 5 17.89 15.92 -27.23
CA ILE A 5 17.52 17.29 -27.60
C ILE A 5 16.27 17.67 -26.80
N HIS A 6 16.35 18.80 -26.09
CA HIS A 6 15.24 19.38 -25.33
C HIS A 6 14.68 20.59 -26.10
N LEU A 7 13.38 20.55 -26.41
CA LEU A 7 12.61 21.68 -26.93
C LEU A 7 11.47 22.00 -25.95
N SER A 8 11.29 23.28 -25.63
CA SER A 8 10.37 23.78 -24.59
C SER A 8 9.30 24.71 -25.19
N ILE A 9 8.01 24.44 -24.95
CA ILE A 9 6.89 25.37 -25.23
C ILE A 9 5.95 25.43 -24.01
N PRO A 10 5.66 26.58 -23.39
CA PRO A 10 5.12 26.62 -22.04
C PRO A 10 3.61 26.31 -22.00
N ILE A 11 3.20 25.35 -21.17
CA ILE A 11 2.09 25.42 -20.18
C ILE A 11 2.26 24.22 -19.22
N GLN A 12 2.42 24.52 -17.92
CA GLN A 12 2.37 23.64 -16.73
C GLN A 12 2.87 22.18 -16.87
N LYS A 13 4.19 21.99 -16.80
CA LYS A 13 4.95 20.70 -16.82
C LYS A 13 4.64 19.70 -17.97
N ASP A 14 3.88 20.12 -18.97
CA ASP A 14 3.51 19.38 -20.19
C ASP A 14 4.03 20.06 -21.47
N SER A 15 5.22 20.68 -21.41
CA SER A 15 5.77 21.56 -22.46
C SER A 15 6.68 20.89 -23.49
N SER A 16 6.99 19.60 -23.31
CA SER A 16 8.02 18.92 -24.09
C SER A 16 7.70 17.44 -24.24
N ILE A 17 7.89 16.88 -25.43
CA ILE A 17 7.76 15.45 -25.71
C ILE A 17 9.17 14.93 -26.08
N VAL A 18 9.60 13.85 -25.42
CA VAL A 18 10.88 13.19 -25.72
C VAL A 18 10.59 11.98 -26.60
N VAL A 19 11.15 11.99 -27.81
CA VAL A 19 11.07 10.88 -28.76
C VAL A 19 12.49 10.38 -29.02
N ALA A 20 12.69 9.06 -28.92
CA ALA A 20 13.96 8.44 -29.24
C ALA A 20 13.98 8.02 -30.71
N PHE A 21 15.03 8.42 -31.42
CA PHE A 21 15.32 8.01 -32.79
C PHE A 21 16.71 7.38 -32.82
N ASP A 22 16.88 6.37 -33.67
CA ASP A 22 18.19 5.75 -33.88
C ASP A 22 19.10 6.65 -34.75
N GLU A 23 18.50 7.45 -35.66
CA GLU A 23 19.20 8.37 -36.57
C GLU A 23 18.44 9.71 -36.66
N ILE A 24 19.18 10.81 -36.90
CA ILE A 24 18.60 12.15 -37.06
C ILE A 24 18.11 12.31 -38.51
N PRO A 25 16.88 12.82 -38.76
CA PRO A 25 16.39 13.05 -40.12
C PRO A 25 17.31 13.98 -40.94
N GLU A 26 17.47 13.70 -42.22
CA GLU A 26 18.36 14.47 -43.13
C GLU A 26 17.99 15.95 -43.23
N ASP A 27 16.68 16.27 -43.16
CA ASP A 27 16.17 17.65 -43.22
C ASP A 27 16.39 18.44 -41.91
N GLY A 28 16.97 17.81 -40.88
CA GLY A 28 17.19 18.39 -39.57
C GLY A 28 15.90 18.63 -38.78
N LEU A 29 16.04 19.24 -37.60
CA LEU A 29 14.93 19.45 -36.64
C LEU A 29 14.49 20.92 -36.55
N ASN A 30 14.92 21.76 -37.51
CA ASN A 30 14.69 23.21 -37.50
C ASN A 30 13.41 23.64 -38.22
N SER A 31 12.55 22.70 -38.60
CA SER A 31 11.26 22.92 -39.25
C SER A 31 10.11 22.51 -38.31
N PRO A 32 8.88 23.00 -38.53
CA PRO A 32 7.71 22.51 -37.79
C PRO A 32 7.51 21.00 -37.97
N LEU A 33 7.48 20.26 -36.86
CA LEU A 33 7.32 18.80 -36.84
C LEU A 33 5.89 18.38 -36.50
N ARG A 34 5.42 17.26 -37.08
CA ARG A 34 4.11 16.66 -36.80
C ARG A 34 4.30 15.34 -36.06
N LEU A 35 3.62 15.18 -34.93
CA LEU A 35 3.60 13.94 -34.16
C LEU A 35 2.25 13.24 -34.33
N GLU A 36 2.27 12.00 -34.82
CA GLU A 36 1.09 11.14 -34.92
C GLU A 36 1.26 9.90 -34.05
N LYS A 37 0.19 9.52 -33.35
CA LYS A 37 0.17 8.27 -32.59
C LYS A 37 -0.12 7.12 -33.55
N VAL A 38 0.86 6.26 -33.77
CA VAL A 38 0.75 5.06 -34.60
C VAL A 38 0.63 3.79 -33.75
N ALA A 39 0.34 2.66 -34.39
CA ALA A 39 0.31 1.35 -33.74
C ALA A 39 1.69 0.99 -33.15
N ASN A 40 1.70 0.34 -31.98
CA ASN A 40 2.94 -0.04 -31.28
C ASN A 40 3.47 -1.39 -31.79
N GLU A 41 4.07 -1.36 -32.98
CA GLU A 41 4.61 -2.55 -33.64
C GLU A 41 5.74 -3.22 -32.86
N VAL A 42 6.52 -2.46 -32.09
CA VAL A 42 7.60 -3.01 -31.24
C VAL A 42 7.04 -3.91 -30.16
N THR A 43 5.96 -3.48 -29.50
CA THR A 43 5.33 -4.29 -28.45
C THR A 43 4.64 -5.49 -29.06
N TYR A 44 3.93 -5.32 -30.18
CA TYR A 44 3.32 -6.43 -30.91
C TYR A 44 4.36 -7.48 -31.30
N LYS A 45 5.47 -7.07 -31.90
CA LYS A 45 6.58 -7.97 -32.28
C LYS A 45 7.17 -8.68 -31.06
N ARG A 46 7.45 -7.96 -29.96
CA ARG A 46 7.95 -8.57 -28.72
C ARG A 46 7.00 -9.62 -28.14
N MET A 47 5.70 -9.33 -28.14
CA MET A 47 4.69 -10.29 -27.67
C MET A 47 4.62 -11.52 -28.58
N LYS A 48 4.63 -11.29 -29.90
CA LYS A 48 4.62 -12.37 -30.89
C LYS A 48 5.87 -13.24 -30.77
N ASP A 49 7.05 -12.64 -30.65
CA ASP A 49 8.31 -13.36 -30.48
C ASP A 49 8.33 -14.15 -29.17
N ALA A 50 7.84 -13.56 -28.07
CA ALA A 50 7.73 -14.26 -26.79
C ALA A 50 6.76 -15.45 -26.86
N LEU A 51 5.62 -15.30 -27.54
CA LEU A 51 4.66 -16.38 -27.73
C LEU A 51 5.21 -17.47 -28.65
N ASN A 52 5.91 -17.09 -29.72
CA ASN A 52 6.60 -18.04 -30.59
C ASN A 52 7.68 -18.80 -29.81
N HIS A 53 8.48 -18.12 -29.00
CA HIS A 53 9.49 -18.76 -28.16
C HIS A 53 8.87 -19.70 -27.12
N LEU A 54 7.70 -19.36 -26.58
CA LEU A 54 6.96 -20.23 -25.66
C LEU A 54 6.41 -21.47 -26.38
N GLY A 55 5.83 -21.27 -27.57
CA GLY A 55 5.24 -22.32 -28.41
C GLY A 55 6.27 -23.23 -29.09
N MET A 56 7.49 -22.73 -29.33
CA MET A 56 8.67 -23.53 -29.69
C MET A 56 9.16 -24.27 -28.46
N SER A 57 8.31 -25.15 -27.91
CA SER A 57 8.54 -26.11 -26.83
C SER A 57 9.85 -25.83 -26.08
N VAL A 58 9.79 -24.95 -25.07
CA VAL A 58 10.91 -24.65 -24.18
C VAL A 58 11.20 -25.92 -23.34
N GLN A 59 11.74 -26.94 -23.99
CA GLN A 59 12.05 -28.24 -23.40
C GLN A 59 13.34 -28.21 -22.58
N LYS A 60 14.08 -27.10 -22.67
CA LYS A 60 15.35 -26.89 -21.98
C LYS A 60 15.40 -25.47 -21.45
N GLY A 61 15.68 -25.33 -20.16
CA GLY A 61 15.84 -24.05 -19.50
C GLY A 61 15.28 -24.06 -18.09
N PRO A 62 15.56 -23.02 -17.29
CA PRO A 62 15.15 -22.96 -15.89
C PRO A 62 13.62 -22.96 -15.68
N ALA A 63 12.83 -22.71 -16.74
CA ALA A 63 11.37 -22.65 -16.70
C ALA A 63 10.68 -23.86 -17.35
N SER A 64 11.42 -24.86 -17.86
CA SER A 64 10.84 -25.99 -18.60
C SER A 64 9.85 -26.80 -17.77
N ASP A 65 10.09 -26.95 -16.47
CA ASP A 65 9.19 -27.66 -15.56
C ASP A 65 7.96 -26.85 -15.15
N LEU A 66 7.99 -25.52 -15.30
CA LEU A 66 6.90 -24.63 -14.90
C LEU A 66 5.81 -24.53 -15.98
N ILE A 67 6.19 -24.58 -17.25
CA ILE A 67 5.27 -24.44 -18.38
C ILE A 67 4.12 -25.46 -18.35
N PRO A 68 4.36 -26.79 -18.26
CA PRO A 68 3.26 -27.76 -18.21
C PRO A 68 2.41 -27.61 -16.94
N VAL A 69 2.95 -27.06 -15.84
CA VAL A 69 2.17 -26.73 -14.65
C VAL A 69 1.23 -25.55 -14.88
N LEU A 70 1.70 -24.49 -15.54
CA LEU A 70 0.89 -23.30 -15.85
C LEU A 70 -0.23 -23.60 -16.85
N PHE A 71 -0.01 -24.53 -17.78
CA PHE A 71 -1.01 -24.97 -18.76
C PHE A 71 -1.84 -26.17 -18.28
N GLY A 72 -1.67 -26.64 -17.05
CA GLY A 72 -2.48 -27.70 -16.45
C GLY A 72 -2.19 -29.12 -16.97
N GLU A 73 -1.11 -29.29 -17.74
CA GLU A 73 -0.64 -30.57 -18.27
C GLU A 73 0.05 -31.43 -17.19
N LYS A 74 0.55 -30.79 -16.12
CA LYS A 74 1.24 -31.44 -15.00
C LYS A 74 0.87 -30.79 -13.67
N GLU A 75 0.75 -31.58 -12.61
CA GLU A 75 0.55 -31.04 -11.26
C GLU A 75 1.83 -30.38 -10.68
N PRO A 76 1.69 -29.35 -9.84
CA PRO A 76 2.81 -28.77 -9.11
C PRO A 76 3.52 -29.84 -8.25
N THR A 77 4.85 -29.93 -8.36
CA THR A 77 5.63 -30.85 -7.53
C THR A 77 6.11 -30.13 -6.28
N PHE A 78 5.85 -30.72 -5.11
CA PHE A 78 6.32 -30.23 -3.83
C PHE A 78 7.50 -31.08 -3.34
N LEU A 79 8.51 -30.48 -2.69
CA LEU A 79 9.58 -31.26 -2.07
C LEU A 79 8.99 -32.15 -0.98
N LYS A 80 9.27 -33.46 -1.05
CA LYS A 80 8.82 -34.47 -0.07
C LYS A 80 9.32 -34.17 1.35
N GLN A 81 10.48 -33.54 1.45
CA GLN A 81 11.08 -33.12 2.72
C GLN A 81 11.31 -31.61 2.68
N ALA A 82 10.90 -30.92 3.74
CA ALA A 82 11.19 -29.50 3.88
C ALA A 82 12.68 -29.29 4.09
N PRO A 83 13.30 -28.31 3.41
CA PRO A 83 14.67 -27.92 3.71
C PRO A 83 14.76 -27.45 5.16
N GLN A 84 15.86 -27.78 5.84
CA GLN A 84 16.12 -27.36 7.20
C GLN A 84 16.22 -25.82 7.24
N PHE A 85 15.26 -25.18 7.89
CA PHE A 85 15.23 -23.73 8.08
C PHE A 85 15.52 -23.42 9.55
N THR A 86 16.58 -22.66 9.80
CA THR A 86 16.88 -22.11 11.13
C THR A 86 16.55 -20.63 11.11
N PRO A 87 15.47 -20.19 11.77
CA PRO A 87 15.11 -18.79 11.77
C PRO A 87 16.17 -17.96 12.52
N PHE A 88 16.50 -16.79 11.98
CA PHE A 88 17.38 -15.83 12.66
C PHE A 88 16.71 -15.28 13.93
N ASN A 89 15.39 -15.03 13.87
CA ASN A 89 14.59 -14.69 15.03
C ASN A 89 14.11 -15.96 15.73
N LYS A 90 14.50 -16.18 16.99
CA LYS A 90 14.08 -17.36 17.78
C LYS A 90 12.67 -17.21 18.39
N ASN A 91 12.10 -16.01 18.36
CA ASN A 91 10.81 -15.69 18.99
C ASN A 91 9.69 -15.56 17.96
N LEU A 92 9.63 -16.48 17.00
CA LEU A 92 8.53 -16.55 16.04
C LEU A 92 7.31 -17.15 16.73
N ASP A 93 6.14 -16.56 16.52
CA ASP A 93 4.87 -17.14 16.99
C ASP A 93 4.39 -18.27 16.07
N ASP A 94 3.37 -19.02 16.50
CA ASP A 94 2.87 -20.20 15.79
C ASP A 94 2.42 -19.93 14.34
N SER A 95 1.95 -18.71 14.04
CA SER A 95 1.59 -18.33 12.67
C SER A 95 2.82 -18.07 11.78
N GLN A 96 3.96 -17.80 12.40
CA GLN A 96 5.25 -17.54 11.76
C GLN A 96 6.16 -18.77 11.73
N SER A 97 5.96 -19.72 12.65
CA SER A 97 6.71 -20.99 12.75
C SER A 97 6.24 -22.04 11.74
N VAL A 98 5.01 -21.93 11.21
CA VAL A 98 4.51 -22.76 10.10
C VAL A 98 5.18 -22.30 8.80
N GLY A 99 6.42 -22.75 8.62
CA GLY A 99 7.32 -22.46 7.51
C GLY A 99 6.92 -23.07 6.17
N ASN A 100 5.71 -22.75 5.69
CA ASN A 100 5.34 -22.91 4.28
C ASN A 100 5.47 -21.60 3.46
N PHE A 101 5.81 -20.48 4.10
CA PHE A 101 5.90 -19.17 3.42
C PHE A 101 7.20 -18.92 2.62
N PHE A 102 8.26 -19.72 2.79
CA PHE A 102 9.61 -19.25 2.46
C PHE A 102 10.30 -19.91 1.25
N ARG A 103 9.60 -20.65 0.40
CA ARG A 103 10.28 -21.32 -0.74
C ARG A 103 10.54 -20.43 -1.97
N GLY A 104 10.19 -19.13 -1.94
CA GLY A 104 10.51 -18.19 -3.03
C GLY A 104 10.49 -16.69 -2.69
N LEU A 105 10.11 -16.30 -1.46
CA LEU A 105 9.89 -14.91 -1.06
C LEU A 105 11.08 -14.25 -0.35
N SER A 106 12.25 -14.90 -0.30
CA SER A 106 13.44 -14.39 0.42
C SER A 106 14.14 -13.22 -0.27
N ARG A 107 13.68 -12.83 -1.47
CA ARG A 107 14.18 -11.65 -2.19
C ARG A 107 13.02 -10.69 -2.45
N PRO A 108 13.17 -9.38 -2.20
CA PRO A 108 12.17 -8.41 -2.60
C PRO A 108 11.96 -8.52 -4.12
N HIS A 109 10.70 -8.49 -4.56
CA HIS A 109 10.34 -8.48 -5.97
C HIS A 109 11.17 -7.43 -6.73
N GLY A 110 11.63 -7.75 -7.94
CA GLY A 110 12.58 -6.90 -8.69
C GLY A 110 12.12 -5.45 -8.83
N ILE A 111 10.81 -5.23 -8.99
CA ILE A 111 10.19 -3.90 -9.04
C ILE A 111 10.32 -3.17 -7.70
N SER A 112 10.01 -3.83 -6.57
CA SER A 112 10.15 -3.24 -5.24
C SER A 112 11.60 -2.88 -4.93
N LYS A 113 12.54 -3.78 -5.27
CA LYS A 113 13.99 -3.52 -5.13
C LYS A 113 14.42 -2.30 -5.95
N TYR A 114 13.95 -2.21 -7.20
CA TYR A 114 14.24 -1.08 -8.07
C TYR A 114 13.66 0.24 -7.54
N ALA A 115 12.38 0.23 -7.13
CA ALA A 115 11.71 1.40 -6.58
C ALA A 115 12.41 1.93 -5.33
N VAL A 116 12.73 1.03 -4.38
CA VAL A 116 13.49 1.39 -3.17
C VAL A 116 14.85 1.97 -3.52
N ARG A 117 15.58 1.36 -4.46
CA ARG A 117 16.90 1.87 -4.91
C ARG A 117 16.78 3.27 -5.52
N LYS A 118 15.74 3.55 -6.29
CA LYS A 118 15.50 4.88 -6.88
C LYS A 118 15.19 5.93 -5.80
N LEU A 119 14.29 5.62 -4.86
CA LEU A 119 13.96 6.51 -3.75
C LEU A 119 15.18 6.81 -2.87
N LEU A 120 16.01 5.80 -2.59
CA LEU A 120 17.25 5.98 -1.84
C LEU A 120 18.27 6.84 -2.59
N GLY A 121 18.39 6.66 -3.91
CA GLY A 121 19.25 7.49 -4.76
C GLY A 121 18.86 8.97 -4.70
N LEU A 122 17.56 9.26 -4.85
CA LEU A 122 17.02 10.62 -4.74
C LEU A 122 17.26 11.22 -3.35
N LYS A 123 17.02 10.45 -2.30
CA LYS A 123 17.24 10.90 -0.92
C LYS A 123 18.72 11.20 -0.65
N ASN A 124 19.64 10.33 -1.09
CA ASN A 124 21.07 10.52 -0.89
C ASN A 124 21.62 11.67 -1.74
N GLY A 125 21.03 11.91 -2.91
CA GLY A 125 21.32 13.07 -3.76
C GLY A 125 20.69 14.37 -3.27
N ALA A 126 20.01 14.37 -2.13
CA ALA A 126 19.29 15.51 -1.56
C ALA A 126 18.30 16.16 -2.54
N ASP A 127 17.57 15.34 -3.31
CA ASP A 127 16.55 15.81 -4.26
C ASP A 127 15.51 16.69 -3.54
N GLU A 128 15.41 17.95 -3.97
CA GLU A 128 14.62 18.99 -3.31
C GLU A 128 13.13 18.65 -3.29
N MET A 129 12.60 18.16 -4.42
CA MET A 129 11.19 17.80 -4.55
C MET A 129 10.82 16.66 -3.59
N LEU A 130 11.65 15.61 -3.52
CA LEU A 130 11.43 14.50 -2.61
C LEU A 130 11.53 14.94 -1.14
N LEU A 131 12.50 15.79 -0.80
CA LEU A 131 12.70 16.27 0.57
C LEU A 131 11.53 17.14 1.04
N GLU A 132 11.03 18.06 0.20
CA GLU A 132 9.86 18.87 0.54
C GLU A 132 8.61 18.00 0.66
N ALA A 133 8.40 17.04 -0.25
CA ALA A 133 7.28 16.10 -0.15
C ALA A 133 7.31 15.28 1.16
N ILE A 134 8.50 14.82 1.60
CA ILE A 134 8.65 14.10 2.87
C ILE A 134 8.31 15.01 4.07
N LYS A 135 8.75 16.27 4.03
CA LYS A 135 8.51 17.26 5.08
C LYS A 135 7.02 17.62 5.18
N GLU A 136 6.37 17.85 4.05
CA GLU A 136 4.91 18.07 3.98
C GLU A 136 4.14 16.87 4.50
N GLN A 137 4.51 15.65 4.09
CA GLN A 137 3.85 14.43 4.55
C GLN A 137 4.01 14.25 6.08
N LYS A 138 5.20 14.51 6.63
CA LYS A 138 5.42 14.48 8.08
C LYS A 138 4.56 15.50 8.82
N LYS A 139 4.47 16.73 8.30
CA LYS A 139 3.63 17.80 8.87
C LYS A 139 2.15 17.40 8.84
N SER A 140 1.67 16.86 7.73
CA SER A 140 0.29 16.37 7.57
C SER A 140 -0.04 15.26 8.56
N LEU A 141 0.81 14.22 8.66
CA LEU A 141 0.62 13.12 9.60
C LEU A 141 0.66 13.59 11.05
N LYS A 142 1.54 14.55 11.39
CA LYS A 142 1.60 15.15 12.73
C LYS A 142 0.31 15.90 13.07
N ASN A 143 -0.19 16.74 12.17
CA ASN A 143 -1.45 17.44 12.38
C ASN A 143 -2.63 16.46 12.56
N ARG A 144 -2.66 15.38 11.75
CA ARG A 144 -3.71 14.37 11.86
C ARG A 144 -3.70 13.63 13.18
N VAL A 145 -2.53 13.24 13.70
CA VAL A 145 -2.48 12.58 15.01
C VAL A 145 -2.90 13.54 16.12
N GLU A 146 -2.51 14.81 16.06
CA GLU A 146 -2.93 15.83 17.04
C GLU A 146 -4.46 16.02 17.05
N VAL A 147 -5.08 16.15 15.87
CA VAL A 147 -6.53 16.30 15.74
C VAL A 147 -7.25 15.03 16.18
N LEU A 148 -6.81 13.85 15.72
CA LEU A 148 -7.43 12.58 16.05
C LEU A 148 -7.35 12.29 17.56
N THR A 149 -6.20 12.55 18.20
CA THR A 149 -6.05 12.40 19.66
C THR A 149 -7.03 13.31 20.39
N LYS A 150 -7.11 14.59 20.03
CA LYS A 150 -8.07 15.54 20.64
C LYS A 150 -9.51 15.06 20.49
N THR A 151 -9.91 14.61 19.30
CA THR A 151 -11.27 14.12 19.03
C THR A 151 -11.58 12.85 19.81
N LEU A 152 -10.66 11.90 19.87
CA LEU A 152 -10.85 10.66 20.63
C LEU A 152 -10.96 10.94 22.13
N THR A 153 -10.05 11.74 22.69
CA THR A 153 -10.10 12.12 24.12
C THR A 153 -11.41 12.84 24.46
N SER A 154 -11.85 13.80 23.63
CA SER A 154 -13.12 14.50 23.87
C SER A 154 -14.36 13.61 23.70
N CYS A 155 -14.22 12.49 22.99
CA CYS A 155 -15.24 11.47 22.85
C CYS A 155 -15.14 10.34 23.89
N GLY A 156 -14.32 10.49 24.94
CA GLY A 156 -14.26 9.52 26.04
C GLY A 156 -13.40 8.29 25.76
N TRP A 157 -12.40 8.44 24.89
CA TRP A 157 -11.38 7.41 24.64
C TRP A 157 -10.08 7.71 25.38
N ASP A 158 -9.47 6.66 25.94
CA ASP A 158 -8.12 6.70 26.48
C ASP A 158 -7.13 6.41 25.35
N VAL A 159 -6.43 7.45 24.90
CA VAL A 159 -5.48 7.39 23.78
C VAL A 159 -4.08 7.04 24.29
N ILE A 160 -3.39 6.11 23.62
CA ILE A 160 -1.97 5.84 23.85
C ILE A 160 -1.14 6.82 23.01
N ASP A 161 -0.18 7.48 23.65
CA ASP A 161 0.74 8.39 22.97
C ASP A 161 1.43 7.74 21.77
N CYS A 162 1.39 8.43 20.63
CA CYS A 162 1.98 7.99 19.38
C CYS A 162 3.28 8.74 19.11
N HIS A 163 4.39 8.01 19.01
CA HIS A 163 5.71 8.56 18.69
C HIS A 163 6.13 8.39 17.22
N GLY A 164 5.27 7.79 16.39
CA GLY A 164 5.54 7.60 14.96
C GLY A 164 4.63 6.59 14.28
N GLY A 165 4.81 6.46 12.97
CA GLY A 165 4.01 5.57 12.12
C GLY A 165 2.75 6.26 11.57
N VAL A 166 1.79 5.43 11.15
CA VAL A 166 0.53 5.86 10.52
C VAL A 166 -0.70 5.36 11.28
N SER A 167 -0.50 4.97 12.53
CA SER A 167 -1.55 4.38 13.36
C SER A 167 -1.52 4.90 14.80
N LEU A 168 -2.70 4.99 15.39
CA LEU A 168 -2.95 5.40 16.76
C LEU A 168 -3.76 4.31 17.46
N VAL A 169 -3.51 4.10 18.75
CA VAL A 169 -4.22 3.08 19.54
C VAL A 169 -4.98 3.76 20.67
N ALA A 170 -6.25 3.41 20.85
CA ALA A 170 -7.10 3.98 21.89
C ALA A 170 -8.11 2.97 22.44
N LYS A 171 -8.54 3.17 23.68
CA LYS A 171 -9.56 2.36 24.36
C LYS A 171 -10.82 3.19 24.59
N PRO A 172 -12.02 2.72 24.23
CA PRO A 172 -13.28 3.45 24.37
C PRO A 172 -13.81 3.36 25.81
N THR A 173 -13.03 3.80 26.79
CA THR A 173 -13.30 3.59 28.21
C THR A 173 -14.65 4.12 28.66
N ALA A 174 -15.12 5.25 28.11
CA ALA A 174 -16.43 5.81 28.44
C ALA A 174 -17.62 4.98 27.94
N TYR A 175 -17.39 4.01 27.05
CA TYR A 175 -18.44 3.19 26.43
C TYR A 175 -18.47 1.76 26.95
N LEU A 176 -17.34 1.20 27.36
CA LEU A 176 -17.27 -0.18 27.87
C LEU A 176 -18.16 -0.34 29.11
N GLY A 177 -18.98 -1.40 29.11
CA GLY A 177 -19.95 -1.66 30.17
C GLY A 177 -21.26 -0.87 30.04
N LYS A 178 -21.42 0.01 29.04
CA LYS A 178 -22.70 0.69 28.79
C LYS A 178 -23.64 -0.19 27.99
N THR A 179 -24.91 -0.23 28.39
CA THR A 179 -25.97 -0.87 27.62
C THR A 179 -26.50 0.09 26.56
N ILE A 180 -26.50 -0.37 25.31
CA ILE A 180 -26.99 0.39 24.16
C ILE A 180 -28.06 -0.42 23.43
N LYS A 181 -28.97 0.29 22.74
CA LYS A 181 -29.93 -0.33 21.84
C LYS A 181 -29.36 -0.35 20.43
N ILE A 182 -29.11 -1.56 19.91
CA ILE A 182 -28.78 -1.78 18.50
C ILE A 182 -29.87 -2.68 17.93
N ASP A 183 -30.53 -2.25 16.85
CA ASP A 183 -31.53 -3.06 16.12
C ASP A 183 -32.62 -3.65 17.05
N ASN A 184 -33.18 -2.83 17.93
CA ASN A 184 -34.20 -3.19 18.95
C ASN A 184 -33.76 -4.21 20.01
N SER A 185 -32.48 -4.58 20.05
CA SER A 185 -31.91 -5.43 21.10
C SER A 185 -31.01 -4.60 22.02
N GLU A 186 -31.17 -4.78 23.32
CA GLU A 186 -30.26 -4.19 24.30
C GLU A 186 -29.01 -5.07 24.43
N ALA A 187 -27.83 -4.45 24.26
CA ALA A 187 -26.55 -5.12 24.41
C ALA A 187 -25.59 -4.23 25.21
N THR A 188 -24.87 -4.84 26.15
CA THR A 188 -23.79 -4.16 26.88
C THR A 188 -22.52 -4.17 26.02
N LEU A 189 -21.92 -2.99 25.82
CA LEU A 189 -20.70 -2.83 25.03
C LEU A 189 -19.50 -3.44 25.73
N ASP A 190 -18.77 -4.30 25.00
CA ASP A 190 -17.54 -4.93 25.46
C ASP A 190 -16.50 -5.06 24.32
N GLY A 191 -15.39 -5.75 24.58
CA GLY A 191 -14.32 -5.95 23.61
C GLY A 191 -14.68 -6.77 22.36
N THR A 192 -15.81 -7.48 22.38
CA THR A 192 -16.24 -8.39 21.32
C THR A 192 -17.21 -7.73 20.36
N ASN A 193 -18.10 -6.86 20.86
CA ASN A 193 -19.18 -6.27 20.07
C ASN A 193 -18.98 -4.79 19.71
N PHE A 194 -18.07 -4.07 20.37
CA PHE A 194 -17.94 -2.62 20.20
C PHE A 194 -17.58 -2.21 18.77
N ARG A 195 -16.70 -2.95 18.10
CA ARG A 195 -16.32 -2.65 16.70
C ARG A 195 -17.52 -2.75 15.77
N GLU A 196 -18.36 -3.76 15.97
CA GLU A 196 -19.56 -3.97 15.16
C GLU A 196 -20.58 -2.87 15.45
N ALA A 197 -20.78 -2.50 16.72
CA ALA A 197 -21.61 -1.37 17.11
C ALA A 197 -21.18 -0.08 16.41
N LEU A 198 -19.90 0.27 16.46
CA LEU A 198 -19.36 1.46 15.80
C LEU A 198 -19.60 1.44 14.29
N LEU A 199 -19.32 0.30 13.65
CA LEU A 199 -19.50 0.14 12.21
C LEU A 199 -20.98 0.27 11.81
N LYS A 200 -21.89 -0.39 12.53
CA LYS A 200 -23.33 -0.35 12.22
C LYS A 200 -23.93 1.03 12.47
N SER A 201 -23.50 1.72 13.52
CA SER A 201 -24.07 3.01 13.90
C SER A 201 -23.57 4.18 13.04
N THR A 202 -22.29 4.18 12.63
CA THR A 202 -21.70 5.33 11.94
C THR A 202 -21.00 5.00 10.63
N GLY A 203 -20.82 3.72 10.31
CA GLY A 203 -20.05 3.29 9.15
C GLY A 203 -18.53 3.32 9.35
N LEU A 204 -18.05 3.62 10.56
CA LEU A 204 -16.62 3.70 10.86
C LEU A 204 -16.03 2.31 11.15
N CYS A 205 -15.04 1.91 10.34
CA CYS A 205 -14.33 0.65 10.52
C CYS A 205 -12.95 0.89 11.16
N ILE A 206 -12.70 0.21 12.28
CA ILE A 206 -11.41 0.24 13.01
C ILE A 206 -10.87 -1.18 13.20
N ASN A 207 -9.58 -1.32 13.54
CA ASN A 207 -9.01 -2.63 13.84
C ASN A 207 -9.18 -2.97 15.32
N GLY A 208 -9.66 -4.18 15.63
CA GLY A 208 -9.89 -4.66 17.00
C GLY A 208 -8.62 -5.05 17.76
N GLY A 209 -8.78 -5.37 19.05
CA GLY A 209 -7.69 -5.68 19.99
C GLY A 209 -6.82 -6.89 19.63
N SER A 210 -7.30 -7.80 18.76
CA SER A 210 -6.48 -8.89 18.23
C SER A 210 -5.27 -8.39 17.43
N TRP A 211 -5.37 -7.22 16.79
CA TRP A 211 -4.27 -6.60 16.04
C TRP A 211 -3.24 -5.90 16.93
N THR A 212 -3.66 -5.41 18.10
CA THR A 212 -2.79 -4.70 19.04
C THR A 212 -2.23 -5.61 20.13
N ARG A 213 -2.80 -6.80 20.32
CA ARG A 213 -2.59 -7.68 21.48
C ARG A 213 -2.92 -7.00 22.82
N LEU A 214 -3.72 -5.92 22.78
CA LEU A 214 -4.16 -5.17 23.94
C LEU A 214 -5.69 -5.32 24.07
N PRO A 215 -6.19 -5.92 25.16
CA PRO A 215 -7.62 -6.12 25.37
C PRO A 215 -8.39 -4.79 25.36
N ASN A 216 -9.47 -4.74 24.60
CA ASN A 216 -10.35 -3.57 24.47
C ASN A 216 -9.69 -2.30 23.88
N TYR A 217 -8.49 -2.42 23.31
CA TYR A 217 -7.86 -1.34 22.54
C TYR A 217 -8.08 -1.55 21.05
N TYR A 218 -8.21 -0.44 20.33
CA TYR A 218 -8.47 -0.43 18.90
C TYR A 218 -7.44 0.42 18.19
N ARG A 219 -7.04 -0.02 16.99
CA ARG A 219 -6.06 0.68 16.14
C ARG A 219 -6.75 1.45 15.02
N PHE A 220 -6.55 2.76 15.03
CA PHE A 220 -6.94 3.71 14.00
C PHE A 220 -5.79 3.88 13.01
N SER A 221 -6.07 3.86 11.70
CA SER A 221 -5.11 4.20 10.65
C SER A 221 -5.48 5.58 10.10
N PHE A 222 -4.53 6.53 10.10
CA PHE A 222 -4.80 7.93 9.75
C PHE A 222 -4.03 8.41 8.50
N SER A 223 -3.33 7.51 7.81
CA SER A 223 -2.77 7.78 6.47
C SER A 223 -3.83 7.65 5.37
N LEU A 224 -4.89 8.43 5.48
CA LEU A 224 -6.03 8.43 4.56
C LEU A 224 -5.98 9.66 3.64
N GLU A 225 -6.86 9.70 2.64
CA GLU A 225 -7.18 10.96 1.96
C GLU A 225 -7.79 11.95 2.97
N GLN A 226 -7.59 13.25 2.77
CA GLN A 226 -8.04 14.28 3.71
C GLN A 226 -9.56 14.22 3.96
N THR A 227 -10.35 14.12 2.88
CA THR A 227 -11.81 14.00 2.94
C THR A 227 -12.28 12.81 3.77
N LYS A 228 -11.61 11.65 3.62
CA LYS A 228 -11.89 10.43 4.39
C LYS A 228 -11.46 10.55 5.84
N PHE A 229 -10.36 11.23 6.10
CA PHE A 229 -9.91 11.52 7.46
C PHE A 229 -10.93 12.40 8.19
N ASP A 230 -11.37 13.50 7.57
CA ASP A 230 -12.35 14.41 8.17
C ASP A 230 -13.70 13.71 8.40
N GLN A 231 -14.18 12.95 7.40
CA GLN A 231 -15.39 12.12 7.54
C GLN A 231 -15.27 11.14 8.72
N SER A 232 -14.09 10.53 8.93
CA SER A 232 -13.88 9.60 10.03
C SER A 232 -13.93 10.27 11.40
N LEU A 233 -13.49 11.53 11.51
CA LEU A 233 -13.61 12.31 12.75
C LEU A 233 -15.07 12.60 13.07
N ASP A 234 -15.86 13.00 12.06
CA ASP A 234 -17.29 13.24 12.21
C ASP A 234 -18.04 11.98 12.67
N GLN A 235 -17.68 10.81 12.13
CA GLN A 235 -18.25 9.53 12.55
C GLN A 235 -17.93 9.20 14.02
N ILE A 236 -16.75 9.55 14.53
CA ILE A 236 -16.38 9.38 15.95
C ILE A 236 -17.27 10.29 16.82
N VAL A 237 -17.41 11.57 16.44
CA VAL A 237 -18.23 12.54 17.17
C VAL A 237 -19.71 12.15 17.13
N GLN A 238 -20.20 11.67 16.00
CA GLN A 238 -21.57 11.17 15.86
C GLN A 238 -21.83 9.99 16.80
N PHE A 239 -20.88 9.05 16.91
CA PHE A 239 -21.00 7.92 17.83
C PHE A 239 -21.07 8.37 19.30
N LYS A 240 -20.27 9.37 19.68
CA LYS A 240 -20.37 10.03 21.00
C LYS A 240 -21.78 10.56 21.25
N LYS A 241 -22.33 11.37 20.33
CA LYS A 241 -23.67 11.95 20.46
C LYS A 241 -24.76 10.90 20.63
N MET A 242 -24.67 9.79 19.91
CA MET A 242 -25.66 8.70 19.97
C MET A 242 -25.69 8.00 21.34
N PHE A 243 -24.55 7.81 22.00
CA PHE A 243 -24.44 6.90 23.16
C PHE A 243 -23.95 7.54 24.46
N LEU A 244 -23.36 8.74 24.39
CA LEU A 244 -22.88 9.50 25.55
C LEU A 244 -23.62 10.84 25.73
N GLY A 245 -24.40 11.28 24.73
CA GLY A 245 -24.99 12.62 24.69
C GLY A 245 -24.02 13.70 24.20
N ASP A 246 -24.46 14.95 24.23
CA ASP A 246 -23.67 16.13 23.82
C ASP A 246 -22.50 16.41 24.79
#